data_AF-A0A3L7RCC1-F1
#
_entry.id   AF-A0A3L7RCC1-F1
#
_cell.length_a   1.000
_cell.length_b   1.000
_cell.length_c   1.000
_cell.angle_alpha   90.00
_cell.angle_beta   90.00
_cell.angle_gamma   90.00
#
_symmetry.space_group_name_H-M   'P 1'
#
loop_
_entity.id
_entity.type
_entity.pdbx_description
1 polymer ?
#
loop_
_entity_poly.entity_id
_entity_poly.type
_entity_poly.pdbx_seq_one_letter_code
_entity_poly.pdbx_strand_id
1 'polypeptide(L)' 'MPRAKPSVFARITAGIVALISAFYLINPTAGFFEFLPDNLPLVGNLDEAFFTLALLAALGVLGIELPFFKRK' A
#
# COMPACT_ATOMS: atom_id res chain seq x y z
N MET A 1 12.77 17.73 -6.87
CA MET A 1 13.07 17.27 -8.26
C MET A 1 11.79 16.75 -8.88
N PRO A 2 11.39 17.18 -10.10
CA PRO A 2 10.24 16.61 -10.79
C PRO A 2 10.51 15.13 -11.08
N ARG A 3 9.66 14.21 -10.60
CA ARG A 3 9.75 12.80 -11.00
C ARG A 3 9.46 12.73 -12.50
N ALA A 4 10.28 11.98 -13.23
CA ALA A 4 9.98 11.63 -14.62
C ALA A 4 8.58 11.00 -14.69
N LYS A 5 7.80 11.35 -15.71
CA LYS A 5 6.43 10.85 -15.88
C LYS A 5 6.49 9.31 -15.94
N PRO A 6 5.79 8.58 -15.04
CA PRO A 6 5.85 7.13 -15.03
C PRO A 6 5.25 6.55 -16.32
N SER A 7 5.83 5.44 -16.79
CA SER A 7 5.36 4.73 -17.98
C SER A 7 3.94 4.19 -17.77
N VAL A 8 3.21 3.95 -18.86
CA VAL A 8 1.86 3.35 -18.80
C VAL A 8 1.88 2.01 -18.07
N PHE A 9 2.88 1.19 -18.35
CA PHE A 9 3.08 -0.09 -17.66
C PHE A 9 3.23 0.11 -16.15
N ALA A 10 4.07 1.05 -15.70
CA ALA A 10 4.26 1.33 -14.28
C ALA A 10 2.95 1.79 -13.61
N ARG A 11 2.12 2.57 -14.31
CA ARG A 11 0.82 3.01 -13.80
C ARG A 11 -0.18 1.86 -13.69
N ILE A 12 -0.21 0.95 -14.66
CA ILE A 12 -1.05 -0.25 -14.61
C ILE A 12 -0.64 -1.12 -13.43
N THR A 13 0.65 -1.41 -13.28
CA THR A 13 1.18 -2.19 -12.15
C THR A 13 0.85 -1.52 -10.82
N ALA A 14 1.03 -0.20 -10.72
CA ALA A 14 0.65 0.55 -9.52
C ALA A 14 -0.86 0.46 -9.23
N GLY A 15 -1.72 0.53 -10.24
CA GLY A 15 -3.17 0.34 -10.06
C GLY A 15 -3.52 -1.03 -9.47
N ILE A 16 -2.89 -2.10 -9.97
CA ILE A 16 -3.09 -3.46 -9.46
C ILE A 16 -2.60 -3.57 -8.01
N VAL A 17 -1.40 -3.07 -7.72
CA VAL A 17 -0.82 -3.08 -6.37
C VAL A 17 -1.71 -2.30 -5.39
N ALA A 18 -2.23 -1.14 -5.79
CA ALA A 18 -3.12 -0.33 -4.97
C ALA A 18 -4.42 -1.10 -4.65
N LEU A 19 -5.03 -1.77 -5.62
CA LEU A 19 -6.25 -2.55 -5.41
C LEU A 19 -6.02 -3.73 -4.45
N ILE A 20 -4.95 -4.50 -4.67
CA ILE A 20 -4.61 -5.64 -3.81
C ILE A 20 -4.33 -5.16 -2.38
N SER A 21 -3.54 -4.10 -2.23
CA SER A 21 -3.18 -3.57 -0.91
C SER A 21 -4.39 -3.01 -0.18
N ALA A 22 -5.28 -2.29 -0.86
CA ALA A 22 -6.51 -1.78 -0.26
C ALA A 22 -7.44 -2.93 0.16
N PHE A 23 -7.59 -3.96 -0.68
CA PHE A 23 -8.40 -5.13 -0.35
C PHE A 23 -7.86 -5.88 0.88
N TYR A 24 -6.54 -6.06 0.95
CA TYR A 24 -5.88 -6.67 2.10
C TYR A 24 -6.11 -5.86 3.38
N LEU A 25 -5.89 -4.54 3.34
CA LEU A 25 -6.02 -3.65 4.50
C LEU A 25 -7.46 -3.45 5.00
N ILE A 26 -8.47 -3.70 4.15
CA ILE A 26 -9.87 -3.75 4.59
C ILE A 26 -10.10 -4.96 5.52
N ASN A 27 -9.20 -5.94 5.52
CA ASN A 27 -9.24 -7.16 6.33
C ASN A 27 -10.61 -7.86 6.24
N PRO A 28 -11.06 -8.28 5.04
CA PRO A 28 -12.38 -8.88 4.84
C PRO A 28 -12.54 -10.22 5.56
N THR A 29 -11.42 -10.85 5.92
CA THR A 29 -11.36 -12.10 6.68
C THR A 29 -11.45 -11.87 8.19
N ALA A 30 -11.56 -10.61 8.66
CA ALA A 30 -11.70 -10.23 10.06
C ALA A 30 -10.66 -10.87 11.00
N GLY A 31 -9.43 -11.04 10.50
CA GLY A 31 -8.33 -11.65 11.25
C GLY A 31 -8.41 -13.17 11.44
N PHE A 32 -9.36 -13.85 10.78
CA PHE A 32 -9.40 -15.33 10.79
C PHE A 32 -8.32 -15.97 9.90
N PHE A 33 -7.81 -15.23 8.94
CA PHE A 33 -6.76 -15.65 8.01
C PHE A 33 -5.73 -14.54 7.88
N GLU A 34 -4.78 -14.51 8.82
CA GLU A 34 -3.60 -13.63 8.79
C GLU A 34 -2.36 -14.46 8.45
N PHE A 35 -1.41 -13.86 7.73
CA PHE A 35 -0.16 -14.54 7.37
C PHE A 35 0.81 -14.55 8.54
N LEU A 36 0.87 -13.46 9.32
CA LEU A 36 1.57 -13.41 10.59
C LEU A 36 0.59 -13.33 11.77
N PRO A 37 0.92 -13.92 12.91
CA PRO A 37 0.12 -13.76 14.12
C PRO A 37 0.24 -12.33 14.66
N ASP A 38 -0.89 -11.64 14.74
CA ASP A 38 -1.03 -10.28 15.25
C ASP A 38 -0.59 -10.05 16.69
N ASN A 39 -0.53 -11.13 17.49
CA ASN A 39 -0.20 -11.08 18.91
C ASN A 39 1.30 -11.21 19.20
N LEU A 40 2.15 -11.28 18.18
CA LEU A 40 3.60 -11.35 18.38
C LEU A 40 4.16 -9.96 18.69
N PRO A 41 4.91 -9.81 19.80
CA PRO A 41 5.62 -8.57 20.08
C PRO A 41 6.62 -8.26 18.95
N LEU A 42 6.72 -6.98 18.58
CA LEU A 42 7.61 -6.41 17.53
C LEU A 42 7.28 -6.77 16.06
N VAL A 43 6.62 -7.90 15.79
CA VAL A 43 6.38 -8.39 14.41
C VAL A 43 4.92 -8.67 14.09
N GLY A 44 3.99 -8.54 15.04
CA GLY A 44 2.56 -8.55 14.73
C GLY A 44 2.21 -7.44 13.74
N ASN A 45 1.25 -7.72 12.85
CA ASN A 45 0.77 -6.81 11.80
C ASN A 45 1.83 -6.33 10.76
N LEU A 46 2.91 -7.10 10.55
CA LEU A 46 3.99 -6.71 9.62
C LEU A 46 3.51 -6.67 8.17
N ASP A 47 2.62 -7.59 7.83
CA ASP A 47 1.95 -7.71 6.55
C ASP A 47 1.08 -6.48 6.26
N GLU A 48 0.30 -6.00 7.22
CA GLU A 48 -0.48 -4.77 7.13
C GLU A 48 0.44 -3.56 6.93
N ALA A 49 1.58 -3.50 7.63
CA ALA A 49 2.56 -2.45 7.42
C ALA A 49 3.14 -2.49 5.99
N PHE A 50 3.43 -3.69 5.48
CA PHE A 50 3.89 -3.88 4.10
C PHE A 50 2.84 -3.40 3.08
N PHE A 51 1.59 -3.84 3.21
CA PHE A 51 0.52 -3.43 2.30
C PHE A 51 0.20 -1.95 2.41
N THR A 52 0.33 -1.35 3.59
CA THR A 52 0.21 0.10 3.77
C THR A 52 1.28 0.83 2.96
N LEU A 53 2.55 0.45 3.09
CA LEU A 53 3.65 1.07 2.34
C LEU A 53 3.53 0.84 0.83
N ALA A 54 3.11 -0.36 0.42
CA ALA A 54 2.86 -0.69 -0.98
C ALA A 54 1.73 0.17 -1.58
N LEU A 55 0.63 0.36 -0.84
CA LEU A 55 -0.47 1.24 -1.24
C LEU A 55 0.02 2.69 -1.41
N LEU A 56 0.73 3.22 -0.42
CA LEU A 56 1.27 4.60 -0.47
C LEU A 56 2.23 4.80 -1.66
N ALA A 57 3.10 3.83 -1.91
CA ALA A 57 4.01 3.86 -3.05
C ALA A 57 3.25 3.85 -4.39
N ALA A 58 2.24 2.99 -4.51
CA ALA A 58 1.40 2.88 -5.70
C ALA A 58 0.61 4.17 -5.97
N LEU A 59 -0.01 4.76 -4.96
CA LEU A 59 -0.71 6.06 -5.07
C LEU A 59 0.24 7.16 -5.55
N GLY A 60 1.47 7.19 -5.04
CA GLY A 60 2.49 8.13 -5.49
C GLY A 60 2.93 7.94 -6.96
N VAL A 61 2.85 6.73 -7.51
CA VAL A 61 3.06 6.48 -8.96
C VAL A 61 1.85 6.92 -9.79
N LEU A 62 0.65 6.78 -9.23
CA LEU A 62 -0.59 7.21 -9.88
C LEU A 62 -0.79 8.74 -9.85
N GLY A 63 0.03 9.47 -9.10
CA GLY A 63 -0.09 10.92 -8.92
C GLY A 63 -1.18 11.32 -7.93
N ILE A 64 -1.62 10.38 -7.09
CA ILE A 64 -2.58 10.65 -6.01
C ILE A 64 -1.77 11.10 -4.80
N GLU A 65 -1.90 12.37 -4.44
CA GLU A 65 -1.28 12.94 -3.25
C GLU A 65 -2.23 12.83 -2.06
N LEU A 66 -1.73 12.31 -0.94
CA LEU A 66 -2.47 12.33 0.31
C LEU A 66 -2.43 13.73 0.91
N PRO A 67 -3.57 14.27 1.40
CA PRO A 67 -3.68 15.67 1.83
C PRO A 67 -2.73 16.05 2.98
N PHE A 68 -2.32 15.08 3.78
CA PHE A 68 -1.40 15.26 4.91
C PHE A 68 0.08 15.17 4.52
N PHE A 69 0.37 14.70 3.31
CA PHE A 69 1.72 14.49 2.78
C PHE A 69 1.99 15.46 1.62
N LYS A 70 1.78 16.77 1.84
CA LYS A 70 2.32 17.79 0.94
C LYS A 70 3.85 17.76 1.04
N ARG A 71 4.51 17.16 0.05
CA ARG A 71 5.96 17.33 -0.13
C ARG A 71 6.19 18.79 -0.55
N LYS A 72 6.71 19.62 0.36
CA LYS A 72 7.29 20.93 0.02
C LYS A 72 8.49 20.77 -0.90
#